data_AF-A0A1H6FS62-F1
#
_entry.id   AF-A0A1H6FS62-F1
#
_cell.length_a   1.000
_cell.length_b   1.000
_cell.length_c   1.000
_cell.angle_alpha   90.00
_cell.angle_beta   90.00
_cell.angle_gamma   90.00
#
_symmetry.space_group_name_H-M   'P 1'
#
loop_
_entity.id
_entity.type
_entity.pdbx_description
1 polymer ?
#
loop_
_entity_poly.entity_id
_entity_poly.type
_entity_poly.pdbx_seq_one_letter_code
_entity_poly.pdbx_strand_id
1 'polypeptide(L)' 'MTRPSLARIAWWTTVATCLVAAGLLALNGYYGYAGVLLAVGAAAAVNLF' A
#
# COMPACT_ATOMS: atom_id res chain seq x y z
N MET A 1 1.41 9.79 -24.07
CA MET A 1 1.97 9.49 -22.74
C MET A 1 1.59 10.63 -21.78
N THR A 2 0.53 10.47 -21.01
CA THR A 2 0.19 11.41 -19.93
C THR A 2 1.07 11.11 -18.72
N ARG A 3 1.86 12.08 -18.26
CA ARG A 3 2.65 11.92 -17.03
C ARG A 3 1.71 11.74 -15.84
N PRO A 4 1.93 10.74 -14.97
CA PRO A 4 1.14 10.62 -13.75
C PRO A 4 1.31 11.90 -12.92
N SER A 5 0.20 12.38 -12.34
CA SER A 5 0.26 13.51 -11.42
C SER A 5 1.08 13.14 -10.18
N LEU A 6 1.68 14.14 -9.52
CA LEU A 6 2.43 13.93 -8.29
C LEU A 6 1.56 13.23 -7.22
N ALA A 7 0.27 13.56 -7.17
CA ALA A 7 -0.69 12.89 -6.29
C ALA A 7 -0.82 11.38 -6.60
N ARG A 8 -0.92 10.99 -7.88
CA ARG A 8 -1.00 9.58 -8.27
C ARG A 8 0.29 8.83 -7.91
N ILE A 9 1.45 9.48 -8.05
CA ILE A 9 2.73 8.91 -7.63
C ILE A 9 2.76 8.70 -6.11
N ALA A 10 2.30 9.68 -5.32
CA ALA A 10 2.23 9.56 -3.87
C ALA A 10 1.37 8.37 -3.44
N TRP A 11 0.21 8.17 -4.07
CA TRP A 11 -0.64 7.02 -3.80
C TRP A 11 0.03 5.69 -4.16
N TRP A 12 0.76 5.63 -5.28
CA TRP A 12 1.56 4.44 -5.62
C TRP A 12 2.61 4.14 -4.55
N THR A 13 3.30 5.17 -4.03
CA THR A 13 4.27 5.02 -2.95
C THR A 13 3.59 4.49 -1.68
N THR A 14 2.45 5.04 -1.28
CA THR A 14 1.68 4.57 -0.11
C THR A 14 1.30 3.09 -0.24
N VAL A 15 0.75 2.70 -1.39
CA VAL A 15 0.38 1.29 -1.64
C VAL A 15 1.62 0.38 -1.54
N ALA A 16 2.72 0.77 -2.17
CA ALA A 16 3.96 0.00 -2.12
C ALA A 16 4.49 -0.15 -0.69
N THR A 17 4.49 0.93 0.11
CA THR A 17 4.90 0.90 1.52
C THR A 17 4.00 -0.02 2.35
N CYS A 18 2.68 0.05 2.16
CA CYS A 18 1.73 -0.82 2.85
C CYS A 18 1.98 -2.30 2.54
N LEU A 19 2.22 -2.65 1.26
CA LEU A 19 2.51 -4.02 0.86
C LEU A 19 3.82 -4.55 1.44
N VAL A 20 4.89 -3.75 1.39
CA VAL A 20 6.20 -4.13 1.97
C VAL A 20 6.07 -4.33 3.48
N ALA A 21 5.45 -3.38 4.20
CA ALA A 21 5.27 -3.47 5.64
C ALA A 21 4.37 -4.65 6.04
N ALA A 22 3.27 -4.88 5.31
CA ALA A 22 2.41 -6.04 5.53
C ALA A 22 3.18 -7.36 5.34
N GLY A 23 4.00 -7.45 4.30
CA GLY A 23 4.88 -8.59 4.06
C GLY A 23 5.86 -8.82 5.22
N LEU A 24 6.54 -7.78 5.68
CA LEU A 24 7.45 -7.86 6.83
C LEU A 24 6.72 -8.33 8.10
N LEU A 25 5.54 -7.81 8.39
CA LEU A 25 4.75 -8.22 9.54
C LEU A 25 4.30 -9.67 9.44
N ALA A 26 3.83 -10.10 8.26
CA ALA A 26 3.42 -11.49 8.04
C ALA A 26 4.59 -12.47 8.20
N LEU A 27 5.78 -12.13 7.69
CA LEU A 27 7.00 -12.92 7.84
C LEU A 27 7.46 -13.02 9.30
N ASN A 28 7.10 -12.05 10.14
CA ASN A 28 7.40 -12.04 11.57
C ASN A 28 6.23 -12.55 12.46
N GLY A 29 5.17 -13.11 11.87
CA GLY A 29 4.05 -13.69 12.61
C GLY A 29 3.00 -12.69 13.11
N TYR A 30 3.10 -11.41 12.75
CA TYR A 30 2.16 -10.35 13.13
C TYR A 30 0.96 -10.26 12.17
N TYR A 31 0.22 -11.36 11.99
CA TYR A 31 -0.83 -11.46 10.96
C TYR A 31 -1.97 -10.45 11.11
N GLY A 32 -2.36 -10.11 12.35
CA GLY A 32 -3.39 -9.09 12.59
C GLY A 32 -3.01 -7.72 12.03
N TYR A 33 -1.79 -7.26 12.32
CA TYR A 33 -1.27 -6.00 11.80
C TYR A 33 -0.99 -6.05 10.29
N ALA A 34 -0.52 -7.20 9.79
CA ALA A 34 -0.36 -7.41 8.35
C ALA A 34 -1.70 -7.26 7.61
N GLY A 35 -2.77 -7.87 8.13
CA GLY A 35 -4.12 -7.74 7.56
C GLY A 35 -4.63 -6.30 7.55
N VAL A 36 -4.39 -5.54 8.63
CA VAL A 36 -4.73 -4.11 8.69
C VAL A 36 -3.97 -3.33 7.61
N LEU A 37 -2.67 -3.54 7.44
CA LEU A 37 -1.89 -2.85 6.41
C LEU A 37 -2.32 -3.22 4.99
N LEU A 38 -2.74 -4.47 4.75
CA LEU A 38 -3.32 -4.85 3.46
C LEU A 38 -4.65 -4.12 3.20
N ALA A 39 -5.52 -4.01 4.19
CA ALA A 39 -6.77 -3.26 4.06
C ALA A 39 -6.53 -1.77 3.79
N VAL A 40 -5.59 -1.15 4.51
CA VAL A 40 -5.19 0.25 4.31
C VAL A 40 -4.57 0.45 2.92
N GLY A 41 -3.68 -0.45 2.49
CA GLY A 41 -3.09 -0.42 1.15
C GLY A 41 -4.13 -0.56 0.04
N ALA A 42 -5.11 -1.45 0.21
CA ALA A 42 -6.22 -1.59 -0.73
C ALA A 42 -7.10 -0.32 -0.80
N ALA A 43 -7.38 0.31 0.34
CA ALA A 43 -8.09 1.58 0.37
C ALA A 43 -7.30 2.70 -0.34
N ALA A 44 -5.99 2.77 -0.14
CA ALA A 44 -5.12 3.73 -0.84
C ALA A 44 -5.13 3.50 -2.36
N ALA A 45 -5.17 2.23 -2.80
CA ALA A 45 -5.14 1.85 -4.22
C ALA A 45 -6.34 2.38 -5.03
N VAL A 46 -7.47 2.70 -4.39
CA VAL A 46 -8.63 3.32 -5.05
C VAL A 46 -8.26 4.65 -5.71
N ASN A 47 -7.27 5.38 -5.19
CA ASN A 47 -6.81 6.65 -5.73
C ASN A 47 -5.85 6.51 -6.94
N LEU A 48 -5.62 5.28 -7.40
CA LEU A 48 -4.73 5.01 -8.52
C LEU A 48 -5.44 5.00 -9.87
N PHE A 49 -6.76 5.08 -9.91
CA PHE A 49 -7.56 5.00 -11.15
C PHE A 49 -7.80 6.38 -11.75
#